data_AF-A0A382ELC5-F1
#
_entry.id   AF-A0A382ELC5-F1
#
_cell.length_a   1.000
_cell.length_b   1.000
_cell.length_c   1.000
_cell.angle_alpha   90.00
_cell.angle_beta   90.00
_cell.angle_gamma   90.00
#
_symmetry.space_group_name_H-M   'P 1'
#
loop_
_entity.id
_entity.type
_entity.pdbx_description
1 polymer ?
#
loop_
_entity_poly.entity_id
_entity_poly.type
_entity_poly.pdbx_seq_one_letter_code
_entity_poly.pdbx_strand_id
1 'polypeptide(L)'
;MGSIRLYTGDDGQSHIEEIDPTTHPAWTELHNAKGIVFRASPPGRFSDWHIAPRRQYIITLSGEAEIGLADGTVYRLGAGDVNLAEDLTGHGHTT
;
A
#
# COMPACT_ATOMS: atom_id res chain seq x y z
N MET A 1 2.46 -10.66 9.52
CA MET A 1 2.54 -9.20 9.44
C MET A 1 3.58 -8.86 8.39
N GLY A 2 3.13 -8.70 7.16
CA GLY A 2 3.93 -8.11 6.09
C GLY A 2 3.76 -6.60 6.14
N SER A 3 4.87 -5.87 6.10
CA SER A 3 4.86 -4.44 5.79
C SER A 3 5.31 -4.29 4.34
N ILE A 4 4.64 -3.48 3.56
CA ILE A 4 5.04 -3.17 2.19
C ILE A 4 5.12 -1.65 1.98
N ARG A 5 5.93 -1.27 1.02
CA ARG A 5 5.95 0.06 0.42
C ARG A 5 5.51 -0.04 -1.03
N LEU A 6 4.45 0.66 -1.38
CA LEU A 6 3.97 0.81 -2.75
C LEU A 6 4.43 2.17 -3.29
N TYR A 7 5.24 2.18 -4.35
CA TYR A 7 5.87 3.40 -4.87
C TYR A 7 5.87 3.46 -6.39
N THR A 8 5.96 4.66 -6.98
CA THR A 8 6.13 4.82 -8.43
C THR A 8 7.60 4.62 -8.80
N GLY A 9 7.88 3.68 -9.70
CA GLY A 9 9.23 3.42 -10.24
C GLY A 9 9.60 4.37 -11.38
N ASP A 10 10.86 4.29 -11.81
CA ASP A 10 11.38 5.11 -12.94
C ASP A 10 10.70 4.78 -14.28
N ASP A 11 10.04 3.63 -14.37
CA ASP A 11 9.22 3.21 -15.51
C ASP A 11 7.80 3.79 -15.51
N GLY A 12 7.45 4.58 -14.48
CA GLY A 12 6.13 5.16 -14.30
C GLY A 12 5.06 4.15 -13.86
N GLN A 13 5.46 2.95 -13.43
CA GLN A 13 4.56 1.93 -12.89
C GLN A 13 4.64 1.89 -11.36
N SER A 14 3.61 1.33 -10.72
CA SER A 14 3.66 1.05 -9.28
C SER A 14 4.43 -0.24 -9.02
N HIS A 15 5.33 -0.20 -8.03
CA HIS A 15 6.16 -1.31 -7.57
C HIS A 15 5.96 -1.53 -6.07
N ILE A 16 6.19 -2.76 -5.64
CA ILE A 16 6.14 -3.14 -4.23
C ILE A 16 7.55 -3.49 -3.74
N GLU A 17 7.91 -2.91 -2.61
CA GLU A 17 9.06 -3.30 -1.81
C GLU A 17 8.53 -3.92 -0.51
N GLU A 18 8.93 -5.17 -0.22
CA GLU A 18 8.66 -5.79 1.07
C GLU A 18 9.56 -5.19 2.14
N ILE A 19 8.95 -4.84 3.26
CA ILE A 19 9.61 -4.12 4.34
C ILE A 19 9.71 -5.03 5.55
N ASP A 20 10.95 -5.29 5.93
CA ASP A 20 11.30 -5.87 7.22
C ASP A 20 11.94 -4.76 8.08
N PRO A 21 11.30 -4.34 9.20
CA PRO A 21 11.85 -3.33 10.10
C PRO A 21 13.24 -3.65 10.67
N THR A 22 13.66 -4.92 10.68
CA THR A 22 15.00 -5.31 11.14
C THR A 22 16.09 -4.97 10.12
N THR A 23 15.72 -4.82 8.85
CA THR A 23 16.64 -4.48 7.75
C THR A 23 16.34 -3.10 7.13
N HIS A 24 15.23 -2.46 7.52
CA HIS A 24 14.82 -1.14 7.06
C HIS A 24 14.81 -0.13 8.22
N PRO A 25 15.95 0.44 8.62
CA PRO A 25 16.05 1.27 9.83
C PRO A 25 15.12 2.50 9.81
N ALA A 26 14.89 3.09 8.63
CA ALA A 26 13.96 4.22 8.46
C ALA A 26 12.51 3.91 8.89
N TRP A 27 12.14 2.64 8.96
CA TRP A 27 10.81 2.20 9.40
C TRP A 27 10.67 2.06 10.92
N THR A 28 11.78 2.12 11.64
CA THR A 28 11.80 2.10 13.12
C THR A 28 11.82 3.50 13.72
N GLU A 29 11.90 4.54 12.88
CA GLU A 29 11.81 5.94 13.29
C GLU A 29 10.36 6.38 13.50
N LEU A 30 10.16 7.57 14.08
CA LEU A 30 8.82 8.14 14.22
C LEU A 30 8.35 8.75 12.90
N HIS A 31 7.18 8.31 12.42
CA HIS A 31 6.55 8.87 11.23
C HIS A 31 5.40 9.79 11.63
N ASN A 32 5.44 11.04 11.14
CA ASN A 32 4.37 12.00 11.40
C ASN A 32 3.10 11.60 10.64
N ALA A 33 1.97 11.55 11.34
CA ALA A 33 0.63 11.42 10.75
C ALA A 33 -0.15 12.73 10.95
N LYS A 34 -0.78 13.24 9.87
CA LYS A 34 -1.62 14.44 9.95
C LYS A 34 -3.04 14.16 10.49
N GLY A 35 -3.44 12.89 10.48
CA GLY A 35 -4.76 12.45 10.90
C GLY A 35 -4.94 10.96 10.65
N ILE A 36 -6.03 10.42 11.17
CA ILE A 36 -6.40 9.00 11.05
C ILE A 36 -7.84 8.94 10.57
N VAL A 37 -8.13 7.99 9.68
CA VAL A 37 -9.49 7.67 9.23
C VAL A 37 -9.71 6.17 9.33
N PHE A 38 -10.90 5.80 9.80
CA PHE A 38 -11.37 4.42 9.77
C PHE A 38 -12.33 4.28 8.59
N ARG A 39 -12.13 3.25 7.78
CA ARG A 39 -12.96 2.95 6.61
C ARG A 39 -13.33 1.48 6.60
N ALA A 40 -14.50 1.20 6.05
CA ALA A 40 -14.98 -0.15 5.79
C ALA A 40 -15.53 -0.20 4.36
N SER A 41 -15.27 -1.31 3.67
CA SER A 41 -15.73 -1.58 2.32
C SER A 41 -16.44 -2.93 2.29
N PRO A 42 -17.51 -3.10 1.50
CA PRO A 42 -18.09 -4.42 1.30
C PRO A 42 -17.13 -5.32 0.50
N PRO A 43 -17.22 -6.66 0.66
CA PRO A 43 -16.49 -7.61 -0.18
C PRO A 43 -16.77 -7.36 -1.67
N GLY A 44 -15.74 -7.49 -2.51
CA GLY A 44 -15.84 -7.27 -3.95
C GLY A 44 -15.84 -5.80 -4.38
N ARG A 45 -15.62 -4.85 -3.47
CA ARG A 45 -15.32 -3.47 -3.85
C ARG A 45 -14.03 -3.45 -4.65
N PHE A 46 -14.09 -2.99 -5.89
CA PHE A 46 -12.95 -2.84 -6.80
C PHE A 46 -12.74 -1.37 -7.16
N SER A 47 -11.48 -0.97 -7.25
CA SER A 47 -11.02 0.28 -7.82
C SER A 47 -10.03 -0.03 -8.94
N ASP A 48 -10.41 0.34 -10.15
CA ASP A 48 -9.53 0.25 -11.33
C ASP A 48 -8.31 1.16 -11.17
N TRP A 49 -7.37 1.12 -12.13
CA TRP A 49 -6.06 1.78 -12.07
C TRP A 49 -6.12 3.21 -11.51
N HIS A 50 -5.41 3.43 -10.41
CA HIS A 50 -5.32 4.72 -9.72
C HIS A 50 -4.01 4.86 -8.95
N ILE A 51 -3.62 6.10 -8.70
CA ILE A 51 -2.51 6.45 -7.82
C ILE A 51 -2.99 6.58 -6.37
N ALA A 52 -2.09 6.45 -5.41
CA ALA A 52 -2.38 6.86 -4.05
C ALA A 52 -2.65 8.39 -4.02
N PRO A 53 -3.73 8.86 -3.37
CA PRO A 53 -4.08 10.28 -3.36
C PRO A 53 -3.14 11.14 -2.50
N ARG A 54 -2.27 10.49 -1.70
CA ARG A 54 -1.23 11.07 -0.84
C ARG A 54 -0.39 9.93 -0.25
N ARG A 55 0.82 10.27 0.21
CA ARG A 55 1.62 9.35 1.03
C ARG A 55 0.87 9.04 2.32
N GLN A 56 0.54 7.77 2.55
CA GLN A 56 -0.24 7.36 3.72
C GLN A 56 0.02 5.91 4.12
N TYR A 57 -0.17 5.63 5.40
CA TYR A 57 -0.22 4.28 5.93
C TYR A 57 -1.65 3.74 5.87
N ILE A 58 -1.79 2.51 5.38
CA ILE A 58 -3.00 1.71 5.45
C ILE A 58 -2.67 0.48 6.28
N ILE A 59 -3.43 0.26 7.36
CA ILE A 59 -3.31 -0.92 8.21
C ILE A 59 -4.60 -1.70 8.06
N THR A 60 -4.52 -2.93 7.55
CA THR A 60 -5.69 -3.79 7.41
C THR A 60 -6.05 -4.34 8.79
N LEU A 61 -7.22 -3.96 9.30
CA LEU A 61 -7.68 -4.37 10.64
C LEU A 61 -8.43 -5.71 10.61
N SER A 62 -9.16 -5.97 9.52
CA SER A 62 -9.91 -7.21 9.30
C SER A 62 -10.20 -7.39 7.81
N GLY A 63 -10.53 -8.63 7.42
CA GLY A 63 -10.71 -8.98 6.01
C GLY A 63 -9.40 -9.03 5.24
N GLU A 64 -9.49 -8.74 3.95
CA GLU A 64 -8.36 -8.75 3.01
C GLU A 64 -8.51 -7.60 2.01
N ALA A 65 -7.38 -7.05 1.58
CA ALA A 65 -7.28 -6.18 0.41
C ALA A 65 -6.30 -6.78 -0.59
N GLU A 66 -6.56 -6.58 -1.88
CA GLU A 66 -5.63 -6.95 -2.95
C GLU A 66 -5.03 -5.68 -3.57
N ILE A 67 -3.77 -5.75 -4.00
CA ILE A 67 -3.11 -4.73 -4.81
C ILE A 67 -2.66 -5.38 -6.10
N GLY A 68 -3.21 -4.94 -7.23
CA GLY A 68 -2.78 -5.38 -8.55
C GLY A 68 -1.79 -4.41 -9.19
N LEU A 69 -0.70 -4.96 -9.73
CA LEU A 69 0.35 -4.21 -10.44
C LEU A 69 0.27 -4.46 -11.96
N ALA A 70 0.88 -3.56 -12.73
CA ALA A 70 0.82 -3.57 -14.20
C ALA A 70 1.45 -4.82 -14.84
N ASP A 71 2.38 -5.48 -14.15
CA ASP A 71 3.01 -6.72 -14.58
C ASP A 71 2.14 -7.98 -14.33
N GLY A 72 0.96 -7.79 -13.73
CA GLY A 72 0.03 -8.86 -13.34
C GLY A 72 0.29 -9.42 -11.94
N THR A 73 1.28 -8.91 -11.20
CA THR A 73 1.51 -9.28 -9.80
C THR A 73 0.33 -8.82 -8.95
N VAL A 74 -0.11 -9.70 -8.04
CA VAL A 74 -1.15 -9.40 -7.05
C VAL A 74 -0.61 -9.63 -5.66
N TYR A 75 -0.65 -8.59 -4.82
CA TYR A 75 -0.28 -8.67 -3.41
C TYR A 75 -1.52 -8.68 -2.52
N ARG A 76 -1.57 -9.58 -1.54
CA ARG A 76 -2.69 -9.70 -0.60
C ARG A 76 -2.28 -9.17 0.77
N LEU A 77 -3.11 -8.31 1.35
CA LEU A 77 -2.93 -7.72 2.66
C LEU A 77 -4.05 -8.18 3.59
N GLY A 78 -3.71 -8.99 4.58
CA GLY A 78 -4.62 -9.48 5.60
C GLY A 78 -4.57 -8.66 6.89
N ALA A 79 -5.30 -9.12 7.91
CA ALA A 79 -5.33 -8.47 9.21
C ALA A 79 -3.93 -8.34 9.83
N GLY A 80 -3.56 -7.11 10.21
CA GLY A 80 -2.27 -6.72 10.76
C GLY A 80 -1.26 -6.24 9.74
N ASP A 81 -1.46 -6.49 8.44
CA ASP A 81 -0.52 -6.06 7.42
C ASP A 81 -0.59 -4.54 7.19
N VAL A 82 0.57 -3.97 6.83
CA VAL A 82 0.77 -2.52 6.69
C VAL A 82 1.21 -2.21 5.26
N ASN A 83 0.55 -1.26 4.62
CA ASN A 83 0.96 -0.69 3.34
C ASN A 83 1.28 0.80 3.52
N LEU A 84 2.54 1.18 3.26
CA LEU A 84 2.89 2.56 2.98
C LEU A 84 2.67 2.82 1.49
N ALA A 85 1.55 3.47 1.16
CA ALA A 85 1.24 3.87 -0.20
C ALA A 85 1.83 5.24 -0.50
N GLU A 86 2.75 5.30 -1.46
CA GLU A 86 3.42 6.51 -1.95
C GLU A 86 3.64 6.51 -3.47
N ASP A 87 2.89 5.70 -4.21
CA ASP A 87 2.80 5.74 -5.67
C ASP A 87 1.91 6.91 -6.11
N LEU A 88 2.47 8.12 -6.05
CA LEU A 88 1.72 9.36 -6.24
C LEU A 88 1.64 9.83 -7.69
N THR A 89 2.26 9.10 -8.62
CA THR A 89 2.35 9.45 -10.04
C THR A 89 2.34 8.19 -10.91
N GLY A 90 2.32 8.37 -12.23
CA GLY A 90 2.38 7.25 -13.17
C GLY A 90 1.02 6.56 -13.37
N HIS A 91 1.06 5.28 -13.73
CA HIS A 91 -0.13 4.49 -14.03
C HIS A 91 -0.91 4.07 -12.77
N GLY A 92 -0.20 3.82 -11.66
CA GLY A 92 -0.80 3.43 -10.40
C GLY A 92 -1.01 1.91 -10.26
N HIS A 93 -1.97 1.54 -9.42
CA HIS A 93 -2.33 0.18 -9.04
C HIS A 93 -3.86 -0.02 -9.04
N THR A 94 -4.32 -1.26 -8.93
CA THR A 94 -5.72 -1.60 -8.65
C THR A 94 -5.91 -2.02 -7.19
N THR A 95 -7.12 -1.85 -6.64
CA THR A 95 -7.49 -2.33 -5.29
C THR A 95 -8.89 -2.93 -5.22
#